data_AF-K9V1X7-F1
#
_entry.id   AF-K9V1X7-F1
#
_cell.length_a   1.000
_cell.length_b   1.000
_cell.length_c   1.000
_cell.angle_alpha   90.00
_cell.angle_beta   90.00
_cell.angle_gamma   90.00
#
_symmetry.space_group_name_H-M   'P 1'
#
loop_
_entity.id
_entity.type
_entity.pdbx_description
1 polymer ?
#
loop_
_entity_poly.entity_id
_entity_poly.type
_entity_poly.pdbx_seq_one_letter_code
_entity_poly.pdbx_strand_id
1 'polypeptide(L)'
;MSYASSKNCIRRIAAITCLLLLLGLIAVSSIHVLTPYLLKFWENNYQIVTAAIRYRVISLIIGTISSVILYRVTCTILDHGSKVKKRAFITIVSIMLFVWCLAILSTGQRSTLNCERSKNICELERAGLWWSKTQQFSLKTLRGAYIQVDGTGDNTAERVALLTLQGEIPITYMSYSPGLQRETSSKINFFVKNLEQESLRVYEDDRWISVLLFIVTGILFSIMVFLFGARIANIWMG
;
A
#
# COMPACT_ATOMS: atom_id res chain seq x y z
N MET A 1 18.50 20.64 41.33
CA MET A 1 17.73 21.19 40.19
C MET A 1 17.39 20.20 39.07
N SER A 2 17.96 18.99 39.00
CA SER A 2 17.73 18.04 37.89
C SER A 2 16.32 17.39 37.84
N TYR A 3 15.65 17.25 39.00
CA TYR A 3 14.35 16.54 39.08
C TYR A 3 13.16 17.29 38.45
N ALA A 4 13.23 18.62 38.36
CA ALA A 4 12.16 19.44 37.78
C ALA A 4 12.13 19.36 36.24
N SER A 5 13.28 19.11 35.60
CA SER A 5 13.38 18.97 34.14
C SER A 5 12.70 17.68 33.64
N SER A 6 12.88 16.58 34.37
CA SER A 6 12.30 15.27 34.03
C SER A 6 10.76 15.27 34.02
N LYS A 7 10.11 15.91 35.00
CA LYS A 7 8.64 15.97 35.07
C LYS A 7 8.01 16.74 33.90
N ASN A 8 8.67 17.78 33.40
CA ASN A 8 8.21 18.55 32.25
C ASN A 8 8.37 17.77 30.94
N CYS A 9 9.41 16.94 30.83
CA CYS A 9 9.61 16.02 29.70
C CYS A 9 8.48 14.97 29.64
N ILE A 10 8.17 14.33 30.78
CA ILE A 10 7.10 13.32 30.87
C ILE A 10 5.73 13.91 30.54
N ARG A 11 5.39 15.09 31.05
CA ARG A 11 4.11 15.78 30.72
C ARG A 11 4.02 16.12 29.23
N ARG A 12 5.12 16.53 28.60
CA ARG A 12 5.15 16.83 27.15
C ARG A 12 5.02 15.57 26.30
N ILE A 13 5.62 14.45 26.72
CA ILE A 13 5.46 13.15 26.06
C ILE A 13 4.01 12.68 26.17
N ALA A 14 3.38 12.81 27.34
CA ALA A 14 1.97 12.46 27.51
C ALA A 14 1.07 13.30 26.59
N ALA A 15 1.33 14.61 26.47
CA ALA A 15 0.56 15.49 25.59
C ALA A 15 0.75 15.16 24.10
N ILE A 16 1.98 14.88 23.64
CA ILE A 16 2.25 14.51 22.24
C ILE A 16 1.67 13.13 21.92
N THR A 17 1.80 12.17 22.83
CA THR A 17 1.23 10.83 22.64
C THR A 17 -0.30 10.91 22.59
N CYS A 18 -0.91 11.72 23.46
CA CYS A 18 -2.35 11.96 23.45
C CYS A 18 -2.79 12.67 22.16
N LEU A 19 -2.03 13.66 21.68
CA LEU A 19 -2.31 14.34 20.41
C LEU A 19 -2.18 13.41 19.21
N LEU A 20 -1.17 12.54 19.15
CA LEU A 20 -1.00 11.57 18.08
C LEU A 20 -2.09 10.49 18.11
N LEU A 21 -2.52 10.05 19.30
CA LEU A 21 -3.67 9.17 19.46
C LEU A 21 -4.96 9.87 19.02
N LEU A 22 -5.16 11.14 19.39
CA LEU A 22 -6.29 11.95 18.93
C LEU A 22 -6.27 12.18 17.43
N LEU A 23 -5.12 12.47 16.82
CA LEU A 23 -5.00 12.62 15.37
C LEU A 23 -5.20 11.29 14.65
N GLY A 24 -4.75 10.17 15.23
CA GLY A 24 -5.07 8.83 14.74
C GLY A 24 -6.56 8.54 14.81
N LEU A 25 -7.21 8.85 15.93
CA LEU A 25 -8.67 8.72 16.10
C LEU A 25 -9.44 9.66 15.16
N ILE A 26 -8.97 10.90 14.96
CA ILE A 26 -9.55 11.86 14.02
C ILE A 26 -9.34 11.38 12.59
N ALA A 27 -8.21 10.79 12.24
CA ALA A 27 -7.99 10.22 10.90
C ALA A 27 -8.94 9.02 10.68
N VAL A 28 -9.09 8.14 11.67
CA VAL A 28 -10.04 7.01 11.64
C VAL A 28 -11.49 7.51 11.58
N SER A 29 -11.84 8.59 12.29
CA SER A 29 -13.19 9.16 12.25
C SER A 29 -13.45 9.98 10.99
N SER A 30 -12.43 10.63 10.43
CA SER A 30 -12.51 11.36 9.16
C SER A 30 -12.71 10.39 8.00
N ILE A 31 -12.13 9.19 8.08
CA ILE A 31 -12.44 8.08 7.17
C ILE A 31 -13.94 7.73 7.26
N HIS A 32 -14.56 7.78 8.45
CA HIS A 32 -16.01 7.59 8.65
C HIS A 32 -16.90 8.75 8.14
N VAL A 33 -16.43 10.00 8.23
CA VAL A 33 -17.19 11.19 7.77
C VAL A 33 -17.08 11.42 6.26
N LEU A 34 -15.94 11.04 5.65
CA LEU A 34 -15.77 11.03 4.19
C LEU A 34 -16.41 9.81 3.54
N THR A 35 -16.77 8.77 4.30
CA THR A 35 -17.42 7.56 3.77
C THR A 35 -18.65 7.87 2.91
N PRO A 36 -19.63 8.69 3.33
CA PRO A 36 -20.83 9.00 2.52
C PRO A 36 -20.55 9.80 1.23
N TYR A 37 -19.52 10.64 1.21
CA TYR A 37 -19.16 11.43 0.01
C TYR A 37 -18.31 10.63 -0.98
N LEU A 38 -17.46 9.73 -0.48
CA LEU A 38 -16.76 8.75 -1.31
C LEU A 38 -17.71 7.66 -1.81
N LEU A 39 -18.72 7.28 -1.03
CA LEU A 39 -19.76 6.28 -1.35
C LEU A 39 -20.49 6.57 -2.67
N LYS A 40 -20.72 7.83 -3.03
CA LYS A 40 -21.38 8.20 -4.30
C LYS A 40 -20.45 8.08 -5.53
N PHE A 41 -19.13 8.07 -5.32
CA PHE A 41 -18.12 7.69 -6.32
C PHE A 41 -17.80 6.17 -6.27
N TRP A 42 -18.32 5.45 -5.28
CA TRP A 42 -17.91 4.09 -4.89
C TRP A 42 -19.00 3.03 -4.92
N GLU A 43 -20.21 3.38 -5.34
CA GLU A 43 -21.37 2.49 -5.28
C GLU A 43 -21.19 1.18 -6.09
N ASN A 44 -20.19 1.13 -7.00
CA ASN A 44 -19.81 -0.10 -7.71
C ASN A 44 -18.68 -0.94 -7.06
N ASN A 45 -17.98 -0.48 -6.01
CA ASN A 45 -16.73 -1.10 -5.53
C ASN A 45 -16.62 -1.24 -3.99
N TYR A 46 -17.72 -1.19 -3.23
CA TYR A 46 -17.74 -1.15 -1.76
C TYR A 46 -17.00 -2.30 -1.05
N GLN A 47 -17.08 -3.54 -1.58
CA GLN A 47 -16.43 -4.71 -0.99
C GLN A 47 -14.90 -4.76 -1.21
N ILE A 48 -14.42 -4.09 -2.28
CA ILE A 48 -13.04 -4.13 -2.79
C ILE A 48 -12.05 -3.48 -1.82
N VAL A 49 -12.51 -2.49 -1.05
CA VAL A 49 -11.58 -1.60 -0.36
C VAL A 49 -11.53 -1.85 1.15
N THR A 50 -12.56 -2.44 1.75
CA THR A 50 -12.58 -2.76 3.19
C THR A 50 -11.49 -3.74 3.62
N ALA A 51 -11.20 -4.77 2.82
CA ALA A 51 -10.20 -5.78 3.16
C ALA A 51 -8.76 -5.35 2.82
N ALA A 52 -8.56 -4.65 1.70
CA ALA A 52 -7.27 -4.03 1.36
C ALA A 52 -6.90 -2.91 2.37
N ILE A 53 -7.90 -2.16 2.85
CA ILE A 53 -7.73 -1.21 3.96
C ILE A 53 -7.32 -1.96 5.23
N ARG A 54 -7.96 -3.07 5.62
CA ARG A 54 -7.64 -3.76 6.88
C ARG A 54 -6.17 -4.18 7.00
N TYR A 55 -5.61 -4.85 5.98
CA TYR A 55 -4.20 -5.30 6.06
C TYR A 55 -3.22 -4.12 5.97
N ARG A 56 -3.54 -3.11 5.16
CA ARG A 56 -2.71 -1.89 5.06
C ARG A 56 -2.84 -1.00 6.29
N VAL A 57 -3.98 -1.00 6.98
CA VAL A 57 -4.23 -0.33 8.27
C VAL A 57 -3.46 -1.05 9.38
N ILE A 58 -3.42 -2.38 9.41
CA ILE A 58 -2.59 -3.11 10.38
C ILE A 58 -1.10 -2.78 10.16
N SER A 59 -0.62 -2.74 8.92
CA SER A 59 0.75 -2.31 8.60
C SER A 59 1.02 -0.85 9.04
N LEU A 60 0.04 0.05 8.83
CA LEU A 60 0.09 1.45 9.31
C LEU A 60 0.09 1.54 10.85
N ILE A 61 -0.70 0.72 11.54
CA ILE A 61 -0.76 0.65 13.01
C ILE A 61 0.58 0.13 13.55
N ILE A 62 1.13 -0.93 12.98
CA ILE A 62 2.45 -1.45 13.38
C ILE A 62 3.54 -0.41 13.10
N GLY A 63 3.48 0.28 11.96
CA GLY A 63 4.39 1.38 11.62
C GLY A 63 4.30 2.57 12.61
N THR A 64 3.09 2.94 13.04
CA THR A 64 2.88 4.02 14.01
C THR A 64 3.27 3.62 15.43
N ILE A 65 3.01 2.37 15.85
CA ILE A 65 3.51 1.86 17.14
C ILE A 65 5.04 1.82 17.14
N SER A 66 5.64 1.33 16.04
CA SER A 66 7.10 1.31 15.87
C SER A 66 7.68 2.71 15.89
N SER A 67 7.02 3.70 15.26
CA SER A 67 7.47 5.09 15.29
C SER A 67 7.33 5.74 16.67
N VAL A 68 6.28 5.41 17.45
CA VAL A 68 6.12 5.87 18.84
C VAL A 68 7.18 5.27 19.76
N ILE A 69 7.52 4.00 19.58
CA ILE A 69 8.60 3.33 20.33
C ILE A 69 9.94 3.96 19.96
N LEU A 70 10.21 4.13 18.66
CA LEU A 70 11.40 4.81 18.17
C LEU A 70 11.48 6.22 18.77
N TYR A 71 10.36 6.95 18.82
CA TYR A 71 10.26 8.30 19.39
C TYR A 71 10.51 8.34 20.90
N ARG A 72 10.03 7.36 21.67
CA ARG A 72 10.37 7.27 23.11
C ARG A 72 11.85 7.04 23.31
N VAL A 73 12.45 6.12 22.55
CA VAL A 73 13.90 5.88 22.56
C VAL A 73 14.66 7.15 22.15
N THR A 74 14.13 7.88 21.16
CA THR A 74 14.65 9.17 20.68
C THR A 74 14.71 10.21 21.80
N CYS A 75 13.62 10.40 22.54
CA CYS A 75 13.56 11.37 23.64
C CYS A 75 14.57 11.05 24.74
N THR A 76 14.75 9.78 25.09
CA THR A 76 15.74 9.36 26.10
C THR A 76 17.18 9.63 25.65
N ILE A 77 17.47 9.46 24.34
CA ILE A 77 18.80 9.75 23.76
C ILE A 77 19.03 11.26 23.61
N LEU A 78 17.98 12.03 23.28
CA LEU A 78 18.05 13.48 23.07
C LEU A 78 18.25 14.28 24.37
N ASP A 79 17.81 13.76 25.51
CA ASP A 79 17.94 14.43 26.82
C ASP A 79 19.39 14.36 27.36
N HIS A 80 20.16 13.35 26.95
CA HIS A 80 21.55 13.13 27.39
C HIS A 80 22.62 13.28 26.28
N GLY A 81 22.22 13.49 25.02
CA GLY A 81 23.11 13.49 23.86
C GLY A 81 23.68 14.87 23.48
N SER A 82 24.98 14.92 23.14
CA SER A 82 25.62 16.10 22.53
C SER A 82 24.93 16.53 21.23
N LYS A 83 25.08 17.79 20.81
CA LYS A 83 24.46 18.35 19.58
C LYS A 83 24.71 17.48 18.32
N VAL A 84 25.85 16.79 18.26
CA VAL A 84 26.21 15.88 17.15
C VAL A 84 25.32 14.63 17.12
N LYS A 85 25.03 14.02 18.29
CA LYS A 85 24.17 12.84 18.39
C LYS A 85 22.73 13.12 17.95
N LYS A 86 22.23 14.34 18.21
CA LYS A 86 20.89 14.79 17.80
C LYS A 86 20.74 14.89 16.27
N ARG A 87 21.76 15.43 15.58
CA ARG A 87 21.77 15.55 14.11
C ARG A 87 21.82 14.18 13.44
N ALA A 88 22.74 13.31 13.88
CA ALA A 88 22.87 11.96 13.34
C ALA A 88 21.55 11.16 13.46
N PHE A 89 20.87 11.29 14.61
CA PHE A 89 19.61 10.62 14.84
C PHE A 89 18.51 11.04 13.85
N ILE A 90 18.32 12.35 13.62
CA ILE A 90 17.33 12.86 12.68
C ILE A 90 17.61 12.34 11.26
N THR A 91 18.88 12.35 10.85
CA THR A 91 19.28 11.84 9.53
C THR A 91 18.93 10.36 9.38
N ILE A 92 19.19 9.53 10.39
CA ILE A 92 18.87 8.10 10.35
C ILE A 92 17.36 7.87 10.22
N VAL A 93 16.54 8.54 11.03
CA VAL A 93 15.07 8.39 10.96
C VAL A 93 14.53 8.82 9.60
N SER A 94 15.01 9.93 9.05
CA SER A 94 14.61 10.40 7.72
C SER A 94 14.98 9.38 6.63
N ILE A 95 16.17 8.77 6.70
CA ILE A 95 16.59 7.71 5.77
C ILE A 95 15.66 6.49 5.89
N MET A 96 15.35 6.03 7.10
CA MET A 96 14.46 4.88 7.31
C MET A 96 13.06 5.13 6.74
N LEU A 97 12.50 6.33 6.94
CA LEU A 97 11.20 6.71 6.40
C LEU A 97 11.22 6.81 4.88
N PHE A 98 12.29 7.35 4.30
CA PHE A 98 12.46 7.40 2.86
C PHE A 98 12.51 5.99 2.24
N VAL A 99 13.28 5.08 2.85
CA VAL A 99 13.33 3.66 2.43
C VAL A 99 11.97 3.00 2.55
N TRP A 100 11.21 3.28 3.61
CA TRP A 100 9.84 2.78 3.77
C TRP A 100 8.90 3.28 2.65
N CYS A 101 8.96 4.56 2.31
CA CYS A 101 8.18 5.11 1.20
C CYS A 101 8.53 4.46 -0.15
N LEU A 102 9.82 4.22 -0.40
CA LEU A 102 10.26 3.50 -1.61
C LEU A 102 9.74 2.06 -1.64
N ALA A 103 9.69 1.38 -0.49
CA ALA A 103 9.13 0.04 -0.38
C ALA A 103 7.61 0.01 -0.66
N ILE A 104 6.84 1.03 -0.24
CA ILE A 104 5.42 1.12 -0.59
C ILE A 104 5.24 1.23 -2.11
N LEU A 105 6.05 2.05 -2.77
CA LEU A 105 6.00 2.25 -4.21
C LEU A 105 6.32 0.98 -5.01
N SER A 106 7.14 0.07 -4.48
CA SER A 106 7.51 -1.18 -5.17
C SER A 106 6.40 -2.25 -5.16
N THR A 107 5.36 -2.08 -4.33
CA THR A 107 4.24 -3.03 -4.26
C THR A 107 3.23 -2.91 -5.40
N GLY A 108 3.20 -1.75 -6.08
CA GLY A 108 2.27 -1.52 -7.18
C GLY A 108 2.72 -2.22 -8.45
N GLN A 109 1.81 -2.94 -9.10
CA GLN A 109 2.09 -3.66 -10.33
C GLN A 109 0.98 -3.52 -11.35
N ARG A 110 1.37 -3.67 -12.61
CA ARG A 110 0.50 -3.73 -13.77
C ARG A 110 0.68 -5.08 -14.44
N SER A 111 -0.42 -5.69 -14.84
CA SER A 111 -0.46 -6.92 -15.62
C SER A 111 -1.22 -6.66 -16.91
N THR A 112 -0.65 -7.04 -18.05
CA THR A 112 -1.30 -6.94 -19.36
C THR A 112 -1.18 -8.28 -20.05
N LEU A 113 -2.33 -8.91 -20.32
CA LEU A 113 -2.40 -10.13 -21.14
C LEU A 113 -2.89 -9.72 -22.53
N ASN A 114 -2.08 -9.98 -23.54
CA ASN A 114 -2.44 -9.80 -24.95
C ASN A 114 -2.40 -11.15 -25.66
N CYS A 115 -3.48 -11.58 -26.28
CA CYS A 115 -3.53 -12.80 -27.08
C CYS A 115 -3.98 -12.46 -28.49
N GLU A 116 -3.26 -12.99 -29.49
CA GLU A 116 -3.58 -12.82 -30.91
C GLU A 116 -3.70 -14.20 -31.58
N ARG A 117 -4.89 -14.51 -32.13
CA ARG A 117 -5.16 -15.76 -32.84
C ARG A 117 -4.38 -15.87 -34.15
N SER A 118 -4.24 -14.77 -34.88
CA SER A 118 -3.52 -14.71 -36.16
C SER A 118 -2.05 -15.15 -36.02
N LYS A 119 -1.41 -14.77 -34.92
CA LYS A 119 -0.03 -15.16 -34.58
C LYS A 119 0.04 -16.43 -33.73
N ASN A 120 -1.10 -16.90 -33.21
CA ASN A 120 -1.20 -18.03 -32.28
C ASN A 120 -0.32 -17.85 -31.02
N ILE A 121 -0.22 -16.62 -30.50
CA ILE A 121 0.64 -16.25 -29.36
C ILE A 121 -0.19 -15.48 -28.33
N CYS A 122 0.12 -15.73 -27.05
CA CYS A 122 -0.26 -14.90 -25.93
C CYS A 122 0.99 -14.34 -25.25
N GLU A 123 0.93 -13.07 -24.87
CA GLU A 123 1.96 -12.34 -24.16
C GLU A 123 1.39 -11.85 -22.82
N LEU A 124 2.05 -12.21 -21.74
CA LEU A 124 1.76 -11.70 -20.41
C LEU A 124 2.90 -10.78 -19.99
N GLU A 125 2.63 -9.48 -20.00
CA GLU A 125 3.53 -8.45 -19.48
C GLU A 125 3.16 -8.15 -18.03
N ARG A 126 4.14 -8.24 -17.14
CA ARG A 126 4.04 -7.72 -15.76
C ARG A 126 5.06 -6.63 -15.56
N ALA A 127 4.61 -5.48 -15.08
CA ALA A 127 5.45 -4.32 -14.84
C ALA A 127 5.22 -3.74 -13.45
N GLY A 128 6.29 -3.63 -12.67
CA GLY A 128 6.33 -2.78 -11.47
C GLY A 128 6.80 -1.37 -11.81
N LEU A 129 7.08 -0.56 -10.79
CA LEU A 129 7.71 0.76 -11.00
C LEU A 129 9.16 0.67 -11.50
N TRP A 130 9.87 -0.41 -11.14
CA TRP A 130 11.33 -0.54 -11.32
C TRP A 130 11.73 -1.74 -12.17
N TRP A 131 10.76 -2.53 -12.62
CA TRP A 131 11.02 -3.76 -13.37
C TRP A 131 9.88 -4.02 -14.36
N SER A 132 10.19 -4.69 -15.46
CA SER A 132 9.19 -5.28 -16.36
C SER A 132 9.64 -6.67 -16.78
N LYS A 133 8.69 -7.58 -16.91
CA LYS A 133 8.90 -8.96 -17.34
C LYS A 133 7.78 -9.36 -18.29
N THR A 134 8.16 -9.77 -19.49
CA THR A 134 7.24 -10.33 -20.49
C THR A 134 7.44 -11.83 -20.59
N GLN A 135 6.35 -12.57 -20.54
CA GLN A 135 6.33 -14.02 -20.77
C GLN A 135 5.42 -14.30 -21.97
N GLN A 136 5.95 -14.99 -22.97
CA GLN A 136 5.18 -15.44 -24.13
C GLN A 136 4.86 -16.93 -24.02
N PHE A 137 3.69 -17.33 -24.50
CA PHE A 137 3.29 -18.72 -24.65
C PHE A 137 2.34 -18.89 -25.83
N SER A 138 2.26 -20.11 -26.36
CA SER A 138 1.39 -20.42 -27.51
C SER A 138 -0.08 -20.38 -27.09
N LEU A 139 -0.93 -19.76 -27.91
CA LEU A 139 -2.37 -19.71 -27.63
C LEU A 139 -2.98 -21.12 -27.50
N LYS A 140 -2.43 -22.12 -28.20
CA LYS A 140 -2.88 -23.52 -28.11
C LYS A 140 -2.74 -24.13 -26.72
N THR A 141 -1.87 -23.57 -25.88
CA THR A 141 -1.67 -24.08 -24.52
C THR A 141 -2.67 -23.49 -23.54
N LEU A 142 -3.35 -22.39 -23.89
CA LEU A 142 -4.35 -21.73 -23.07
C LEU A 142 -5.66 -22.54 -23.06
N ARG A 143 -6.07 -23.00 -21.88
CA ARG A 143 -7.32 -23.76 -21.67
C ARG A 143 -8.44 -22.92 -21.08
N GLY A 144 -8.10 -21.80 -20.43
CA GLY A 144 -9.07 -20.90 -19.80
C GLY A 144 -8.41 -20.10 -18.68
N ALA A 145 -9.27 -19.48 -17.86
CA ALA A 145 -8.89 -18.85 -16.62
C ALA A 145 -9.85 -19.25 -15.51
N TYR A 146 -9.35 -19.28 -14.28
CA TYR A 146 -10.16 -19.53 -13.11
C TYR A 146 -9.73 -18.62 -11.95
N ILE A 147 -10.59 -18.52 -10.93
CA ILE A 147 -10.30 -17.75 -9.73
C ILE A 147 -9.68 -18.69 -8.70
N GLN A 148 -8.43 -18.42 -8.36
CA GLN A 148 -7.77 -19.08 -7.26
C GLN A 148 -8.07 -18.33 -5.97
N VAL A 149 -8.59 -19.06 -4.99
CA VAL A 149 -8.95 -18.55 -3.67
C VAL A 149 -7.90 -19.02 -2.66
N ASP A 150 -7.46 -18.12 -1.80
CA ASP A 150 -6.60 -18.42 -0.64
C ASP A 150 -7.22 -17.83 0.62
N GLY A 151 -7.15 -18.57 1.72
CA GLY A 151 -7.85 -18.26 2.97
C GLY A 151 -9.17 -19.02 3.18
N THR A 152 -9.77 -18.80 4.35
CA THR A 152 -11.01 -19.44 4.80
C THR A 152 -11.98 -18.40 5.38
N GLY A 153 -13.28 -18.59 5.15
CA GLY A 153 -14.33 -17.69 5.67
C GLY A 153 -14.33 -16.31 5.00
N ASP A 154 -14.48 -15.25 5.80
CA ASP A 154 -14.60 -13.86 5.31
C ASP A 154 -13.27 -13.22 4.86
N ASN A 155 -12.14 -13.90 5.09
CA ASN A 155 -10.80 -13.43 4.71
C ASN A 155 -10.26 -14.24 3.51
N THR A 156 -11.06 -14.37 2.47
CA THR A 156 -10.63 -15.00 1.21
C THR A 156 -10.03 -13.98 0.26
N ALA A 157 -8.76 -14.18 -0.09
CA ALA A 157 -8.10 -13.45 -1.14
C ALA A 157 -8.24 -14.23 -2.46
N GLU A 158 -8.63 -13.53 -3.52
CA GLU A 158 -8.87 -14.10 -4.84
C GLU A 158 -7.84 -13.55 -5.84
N ARG A 159 -7.35 -14.41 -6.74
CA ARG A 159 -6.61 -13.99 -7.93
C ARG A 159 -7.08 -14.74 -9.17
N VAL A 160 -6.91 -14.15 -10.35
CA VAL A 160 -7.13 -14.87 -11.60
C VAL A 160 -5.85 -15.61 -12.00
N ALA A 161 -5.98 -16.90 -12.26
CA ALA A 161 -4.92 -17.74 -12.83
C ALA A 161 -5.34 -18.26 -14.20
N LEU A 162 -4.41 -18.23 -15.16
CA LEU A 162 -4.56 -18.92 -16.43
C LEU A 162 -4.33 -20.40 -16.22
N LEU A 163 -5.22 -21.21 -16.79
CA LEU A 163 -5.00 -22.64 -16.92
C LEU A 163 -4.31 -22.90 -18.26
N THR A 164 -3.07 -23.38 -18.21
CA THR A 164 -2.30 -23.74 -19.41
C THR A 164 -1.87 -25.21 -19.38
N LEU A 165 -1.45 -25.74 -20.53
CA LEU A 165 -0.89 -27.10 -20.61
C LEU A 165 0.40 -27.28 -19.78
N GLN A 166 1.13 -26.19 -19.52
CA GLN A 166 2.36 -26.18 -18.72
C GLN A 166 2.09 -25.98 -17.23
N GLY A 167 0.81 -25.84 -16.84
CA GLY A 167 0.39 -25.53 -15.48
C GLY A 167 -0.30 -24.18 -15.36
N GLU A 168 -0.27 -23.61 -14.17
CA GLU A 168 -1.04 -22.44 -13.82
C GLU A 168 -0.18 -21.18 -13.86
N ILE A 169 -0.67 -20.12 -14.51
CA ILE A 169 0.04 -18.84 -14.60
C ILE A 169 -0.83 -17.76 -13.94
N PRO A 170 -0.46 -17.25 -12.74
CA PRO A 170 -1.24 -16.20 -12.08
C PRO A 170 -1.17 -14.90 -12.88
N ILE A 171 -2.29 -14.28 -13.22
CA ILE A 171 -2.32 -13.00 -13.96
C ILE A 171 -2.31 -11.84 -12.99
N THR A 172 -3.06 -11.99 -11.90
CA THR A 172 -3.35 -10.92 -10.94
C THR A 172 -2.71 -11.23 -9.59
N TYR A 173 -2.56 -10.20 -8.77
CA TYR A 173 -2.20 -10.37 -7.37
C TYR A 173 -3.37 -10.91 -6.56
N MET A 174 -3.06 -11.52 -5.41
CA MET A 174 -4.07 -11.88 -4.43
C MET A 174 -4.76 -10.60 -3.95
N SER A 175 -6.06 -10.53 -4.16
CA SER A 175 -6.86 -9.38 -3.80
C SER A 175 -8.18 -9.84 -3.20
N TYR A 176 -8.60 -9.19 -2.13
CA TYR A 176 -9.83 -9.49 -1.39
C TYR A 176 -11.08 -8.89 -2.08
N SER A 177 -11.04 -8.78 -3.41
CA SER A 177 -12.00 -8.03 -4.21
C SER A 177 -12.64 -8.96 -5.25
N PRO A 178 -13.66 -9.74 -4.93
CA PRO A 178 -14.12 -10.82 -5.81
C PRO A 178 -14.72 -10.38 -7.16
N GLY A 179 -15.17 -9.13 -7.28
CA GLY A 179 -15.88 -8.64 -8.47
C GLY A 179 -15.02 -8.57 -9.74
N LEU A 180 -13.84 -7.95 -9.63
CA LEU A 180 -12.96 -7.70 -10.79
C LEU A 180 -12.41 -9.01 -11.37
N GLN A 181 -12.04 -9.96 -10.49
CA GLN A 181 -11.47 -11.26 -10.84
C GLN A 181 -12.47 -12.12 -11.62
N ARG A 182 -13.77 -12.04 -11.27
CA ARG A 182 -14.84 -12.71 -12.01
C ARG A 182 -15.01 -12.16 -13.41
N GLU A 183 -14.98 -10.84 -13.56
CA GLU A 183 -15.07 -10.21 -14.88
C GLU A 183 -13.87 -10.59 -15.76
N THR A 184 -12.65 -10.48 -15.22
CA THR A 184 -11.42 -10.82 -15.95
C THR A 184 -11.40 -12.29 -16.38
N SER A 185 -11.69 -13.23 -15.47
CA SER A 185 -11.73 -14.65 -15.78
C SER A 185 -12.82 -15.00 -16.80
N SER A 186 -13.99 -14.36 -16.71
CA SER A 186 -15.08 -14.51 -17.68
C SER A 186 -14.67 -14.04 -19.08
N LYS A 187 -14.03 -12.87 -19.21
CA LYS A 187 -13.52 -12.35 -20.48
C LYS A 187 -12.52 -13.31 -21.15
N ILE A 188 -11.60 -13.87 -20.37
CA ILE A 188 -10.62 -14.85 -20.87
C ILE A 188 -11.32 -16.12 -21.32
N ASN A 189 -12.25 -16.65 -20.51
CA ASN A 189 -12.99 -17.86 -20.85
C ASN A 189 -13.88 -17.68 -22.08
N PHE A 190 -14.48 -16.50 -22.25
CA PHE A 190 -15.24 -16.16 -23.44
C PHE A 190 -14.35 -16.18 -24.69
N PHE A 191 -13.19 -15.52 -24.63
CA PHE A 191 -12.23 -15.53 -25.74
C PHE A 191 -11.77 -16.95 -26.09
N VAL A 192 -11.49 -17.81 -25.11
CA VAL A 192 -11.07 -19.19 -25.37
C VAL A 192 -12.17 -19.99 -26.09
N LYS A 193 -13.43 -19.80 -25.69
CA LYS A 193 -14.59 -20.49 -26.29
C LYS A 193 -14.99 -19.94 -27.66
N ASN A 194 -14.87 -18.62 -27.86
CA ASN A 194 -15.27 -17.97 -29.09
C ASN A 194 -14.09 -17.87 -30.07
N LEU A 195 -14.11 -18.70 -31.11
CA LEU A 195 -13.06 -18.75 -32.12
C LEU A 195 -13.06 -17.54 -33.08
N GLU A 196 -14.17 -16.83 -33.19
CA GLU A 196 -14.31 -15.64 -34.05
C GLU A 196 -13.60 -14.41 -33.47
N GLN A 197 -13.41 -14.39 -32.14
CA GLN A 197 -12.69 -13.30 -31.50
C GLN A 197 -11.19 -13.41 -31.78
N GLU A 198 -10.67 -12.57 -32.68
CA GLU A 198 -9.27 -12.62 -33.14
C GLU A 198 -8.25 -12.23 -32.06
N SER A 199 -8.61 -11.35 -31.14
CA SER A 199 -7.71 -10.85 -30.10
C SER A 199 -8.38 -10.66 -28.74
N LEU A 200 -7.58 -10.80 -27.69
CA LEU A 200 -7.97 -10.51 -26.31
C LEU A 200 -6.89 -9.64 -25.67
N ARG A 201 -7.32 -8.52 -25.10
CA ARG A 201 -6.47 -7.69 -24.25
C ARG A 201 -7.12 -7.50 -22.89
N VAL A 202 -6.46 -8.01 -21.85
CA VAL A 202 -6.82 -7.77 -20.45
C VAL A 202 -5.77 -6.86 -19.84
N TYR A 203 -6.23 -5.79 -19.21
CA TYR A 203 -5.37 -4.78 -18.59
C TYR A 203 -5.79 -4.60 -17.14
N GLU A 204 -4.86 -4.83 -16.23
CA GLU A 204 -5.03 -4.56 -14.81
C GLU A 204 -3.87 -3.72 -14.31
N ASP A 205 -4.17 -2.63 -13.61
CA ASP A 205 -3.17 -1.69 -13.10
C ASP A 205 -3.53 -1.26 -11.69
N ASP A 206 -2.86 -1.87 -10.71
CA ASP A 206 -3.05 -1.59 -9.29
C ASP A 206 -2.11 -0.49 -8.77
N ARG A 207 -1.28 0.10 -9.65
CA ARG A 207 -0.24 1.07 -9.24
C ARG A 207 -0.84 2.34 -8.63
N TRP A 208 -2.06 2.72 -9.02
CA TRP A 208 -2.72 3.94 -8.53
C TRP A 208 -2.89 3.96 -7.00
N ILE A 209 -3.16 2.80 -6.38
CA ILE A 209 -3.31 2.71 -4.92
C ILE A 209 -1.97 3.02 -4.23
N SER A 210 -0.88 2.46 -4.75
CA SER A 210 0.45 2.70 -4.21
C SER A 210 0.88 4.16 -4.39
N VAL A 211 0.51 4.78 -5.52
CA VAL A 211 0.72 6.23 -5.75
C VAL A 211 -0.07 7.06 -4.75
N LEU A 212 -1.36 6.76 -4.52
CA LEU A 212 -2.20 7.48 -3.58
C LEU A 212 -1.66 7.38 -2.14
N LEU A 213 -1.24 6.19 -1.70
CA LEU A 213 -0.64 5.99 -0.39
C LEU A 213 0.69 6.74 -0.25
N PHE A 214 1.52 6.77 -1.29
CA PHE A 214 2.75 7.54 -1.29
C PHE A 214 2.50 9.04 -1.13
N ILE A 215 1.50 9.60 -1.83
CA ILE A 215 1.14 11.02 -1.69
C ILE A 215 0.66 11.31 -0.26
N VAL A 216 -0.25 10.51 0.29
CA VAL A 216 -0.79 10.71 1.64
C VAL A 216 0.31 10.63 2.70
N THR A 217 1.16 9.60 2.63
CA THR A 217 2.28 9.43 3.57
C THR A 217 3.31 10.56 3.45
N GLY A 218 3.61 11.02 2.23
CA GLY A 218 4.52 12.14 1.98
C GLY A 218 4.01 13.48 2.54
N ILE A 219 2.71 13.77 2.41
CA ILE A 219 2.09 14.96 2.98
C ILE A 219 2.16 14.92 4.51
N LEU A 220 1.76 13.80 5.12
CA LEU A 220 1.82 13.61 6.57
C LEU A 220 3.25 13.76 7.12
N PHE A 221 4.22 13.22 6.40
CA PHE A 221 5.64 13.37 6.75
C PHE A 221 6.09 14.83 6.68
N SER A 222 5.72 15.55 5.62
CA SER A 222 6.08 16.96 5.44
C SER A 222 5.48 17.85 6.54
N ILE A 223 4.22 17.61 6.92
CA ILE A 223 3.56 18.28 8.05
C ILE A 223 4.31 17.99 9.36
N MET A 224 4.68 16.73 9.60
CA MET A 224 5.42 16.35 10.79
C MET A 224 6.79 17.06 10.85
N VAL A 225 7.57 17.05 9.76
CA VAL A 225 8.85 17.76 9.70
C VAL A 225 8.67 19.26 9.94
N PHE A 226 7.65 19.89 9.36
CA PHE A 226 7.39 21.31 9.55
C PHE A 226 7.03 21.67 11.00
N LEU A 227 6.11 20.93 11.62
CA LEU A 227 5.70 21.15 13.01
C LEU A 227 6.86 20.94 14.00
N PHE A 228 7.71 19.95 13.73
CA PHE A 228 8.89 19.68 14.53
C PHE A 228 10.01 20.68 14.29
N GLY A 229 10.25 21.07 13.04
CA GLY A 229 11.24 22.08 12.66
C GLY A 229 10.93 23.43 13.30
N ALA A 230 9.68 23.88 13.23
CA ALA A 230 9.22 25.12 13.86
C ALA A 230 9.44 25.11 15.39
N ARG A 231 9.21 23.97 16.05
CA ARG A 231 9.45 23.80 17.49
C ARG A 231 10.93 23.83 17.84
N ILE A 232 11.79 23.22 17.03
CA ILE A 232 13.24 23.26 17.24
C ILE A 232 13.75 24.68 17.05
N ALA A 233 13.29 25.41 16.04
CA ALA A 233 13.68 26.80 15.81
C ALA A 233 13.33 27.70 17.01
N ASN A 234 12.14 27.55 17.59
CA ASN A 234 11.74 28.31 18.78
C ASN A 234 12.57 27.99 20.04
N ILE A 235 13.08 26.76 20.20
CA ILE A 235 13.99 26.40 21.31
C ILE A 235 15.39 26.98 21.09
N TRP A 236 15.80 27.24 19.85
CA TRP A 236 17.11 27.81 19.55
C TRP A 236 17.15 29.34 19.66
N MET A 237 16.00 30.02 19.57
CA MET A 237 15.91 31.48 19.59
C MET A 237 15.50 32.08 20.96
N GLY A 238 15.19 31.25 21.96
CA GLY A 238 14.88 31.68 23.33
C GLY A 238 15.80 31.02 24.33
#